data_AF-A0A7X6UP23-F1
#
_entry.id   AF-A0A7X6UP23-F1
#
_cell.length_a   1.000
_cell.length_b   1.000
_cell.length_c   1.000
_cell.angle_alpha   90.00
_cell.angle_beta   90.00
_cell.angle_gamma   90.00
#
_symmetry.space_group_name_H-M   'P 1'
#
loop_
_entity.id
_entity.type
_entity.pdbx_description
1 polymer ?
#
loop_
_entity_poly.entity_id
_entity_poly.type
_entity_poly.pdbx_seq_one_letter_code
_entity_poly.pdbx_strand_id
1 'polypeptide(L)'
;LITLLARENMHELCIAARKFKNITPFGCWWFLNNPSLIEEITSMRFETLGLSFVPQHSDARVLDQLIYKWNHSRPIIASVLAGKYKDLLRTGWKVSEENIARDLDILFNAKTIGQRK
;
A
#
# COMPACT_ATOMS: atom_id res chain seq x y z
N LEU A 1 1.07 -10.71 -9.14
CA LEU A 1 0.68 -9.30 -8.85
C LEU A 1 -0.64 -9.02 -9.56
N ILE A 2 -1.61 -8.40 -8.89
CA ILE A 2 -2.92 -8.05 -9.47
C ILE A 2 -3.31 -6.60 -9.10
N THR A 3 -3.79 -5.83 -10.06
CA THR A 3 -4.45 -4.54 -9.87
C THR A 3 -5.74 -4.54 -10.68
N LEU A 4 -6.79 -3.87 -10.21
CA LEU A 4 -8.10 -3.82 -10.85
C LEU A 4 -8.50 -2.36 -11.06
N LEU A 5 -9.45 -2.09 -11.94
CA LEU A 5 -9.81 -0.72 -12.34
C LEU A 5 -11.05 -0.18 -11.62
N ALA A 6 -12.04 -1.04 -11.35
CA ALA A 6 -13.26 -0.61 -10.68
C ALA A 6 -13.04 -0.52 -9.16
N ARG A 7 -13.54 0.55 -8.56
CA ARG A 7 -13.42 0.82 -7.12
C ARG A 7 -14.04 -0.29 -6.29
N GLU A 8 -15.17 -0.81 -6.76
CA GLU A 8 -16.00 -1.83 -6.13
C GLU A 8 -15.24 -3.16 -5.94
N ASN A 9 -14.23 -3.44 -6.76
CA ASN A 9 -13.46 -4.69 -6.68
C ASN A 9 -12.31 -4.64 -5.65
N MET A 10 -12.04 -3.50 -5.01
CA MET A 10 -10.85 -3.36 -4.15
C MET A 10 -10.93 -4.22 -2.89
N HIS A 11 -12.11 -4.29 -2.27
CA HIS A 11 -12.32 -5.08 -1.07
C HIS A 11 -12.21 -6.58 -1.34
N GLU A 12 -12.91 -7.08 -2.37
CA GLU A 12 -12.85 -8.51 -2.74
C GLU A 12 -11.43 -8.95 -3.14
N LEU A 13 -10.65 -8.07 -3.78
CA LEU A 13 -9.25 -8.35 -4.09
C LEU A 13 -8.40 -8.52 -2.81
N CYS A 14 -8.66 -7.70 -1.78
CA CYS A 14 -8.01 -7.86 -0.48
C CYS A 14 -8.38 -9.21 0.16
N ILE A 15 -9.66 -9.59 0.11
CA ILE A 15 -10.10 -10.89 0.63
C ILE A 15 -9.47 -12.06 -0.15
N ALA A 16 -9.40 -11.97 -1.48
CA ALA A 16 -8.73 -12.97 -2.31
C ALA A 16 -7.25 -13.12 -1.93
N ALA A 17 -6.54 -12.01 -1.73
CA ALA A 17 -5.13 -12.02 -1.31
C ALA A 17 -4.91 -12.65 0.08
N ARG A 18 -5.89 -12.58 0.99
CA ARG A 18 -5.83 -13.31 2.27
C ARG A 18 -5.92 -14.82 2.11
N LYS A 19 -6.58 -15.30 1.05
CA LYS A 19 -6.78 -16.73 0.79
C LYS A 19 -5.65 -17.33 -0.04
N PHE A 20 -5.11 -16.55 -0.96
CA PHE A 20 -4.15 -17.03 -1.95
C PHE A 20 -2.84 -16.27 -1.82
N LYS A 21 -1.80 -16.93 -1.27
CA LYS A 21 -0.47 -16.34 -1.07
C LYS A 21 0.23 -15.92 -2.37
N ASN A 22 -0.18 -16.49 -3.51
CA ASN A 22 0.32 -16.13 -4.84
C ASN A 22 -0.39 -14.88 -5.43
N ILE A 23 -1.41 -14.33 -4.73
CA ILE A 23 -2.05 -13.06 -5.09
C ILE A 23 -1.41 -11.95 -4.26
N THR A 24 -0.86 -10.96 -4.94
CA THR A 24 -0.34 -9.75 -4.33
C THR A 24 -1.02 -8.54 -4.98
N PRO A 25 -1.92 -7.85 -4.27
CA PRO A 25 -2.50 -6.60 -4.73
C PRO A 25 -1.40 -5.55 -4.89
N PHE A 26 -1.42 -4.82 -6.00
CA PHE A 26 -0.50 -3.71 -6.22
C PHE A 26 -1.20 -2.47 -6.77
N GLY A 27 -0.79 -1.29 -6.31
CA GLY A 27 -1.13 -0.05 -6.99
C GLY A 27 -2.54 0.48 -6.78
N CYS A 28 -2.74 1.74 -7.17
CA CYS A 28 -4.04 2.35 -7.43
C CYS A 28 -4.07 2.76 -8.90
N TRP A 29 -4.65 1.91 -9.75
CA TRP A 29 -4.48 2.01 -11.19
C TRP A 29 -5.41 3.03 -11.85
N TRP A 30 -4.86 3.87 -12.72
CA TRP A 30 -5.59 4.77 -13.62
C TRP A 30 -6.66 5.61 -12.92
N PHE A 31 -7.95 5.32 -13.09
CA PHE A 31 -9.06 6.07 -12.48
C PHE A 31 -9.07 5.97 -10.94
N LEU A 32 -8.37 4.99 -10.38
CA LEU A 32 -8.18 4.86 -8.94
C LEU A 32 -6.99 5.67 -8.42
N ASN A 33 -6.18 6.26 -9.30
CA ASN A 33 -5.03 7.08 -8.92
C ASN A 33 -5.45 8.53 -8.59
N ASN A 34 -6.48 8.66 -7.74
CA ASN A 34 -7.00 9.92 -7.21
C ASN A 34 -6.79 9.93 -5.69
N PRO A 35 -6.48 11.09 -5.07
CA PRO A 35 -6.07 11.16 -3.67
C PRO A 35 -7.03 10.45 -2.70
N SER A 36 -8.35 10.69 -2.83
CA SER A 36 -9.37 10.06 -1.99
C SER A 36 -9.42 8.54 -2.13
N LEU A 37 -9.25 8.02 -3.35
CA LEU A 37 -9.26 6.59 -3.63
C LEU A 37 -7.96 5.92 -3.19
N ILE A 38 -6.82 6.59 -3.34
CA ILE A 38 -5.54 6.10 -2.82
C ILE A 38 -5.64 5.94 -1.30
N GLU A 39 -6.19 6.93 -0.58
CA GLU A 39 -6.37 6.87 0.86
C GLU A 39 -7.29 5.72 1.29
N GLU A 40 -8.47 5.62 0.67
CA GLU A 40 -9.46 4.56 0.93
C GLU A 40 -8.88 3.17 0.69
N ILE A 41 -8.29 2.94 -0.48
CA ILE A 41 -7.74 1.64 -0.90
C ILE A 41 -6.54 1.27 -0.02
N THR A 42 -5.66 2.23 0.27
CA THR A 42 -4.48 1.98 1.12
C THR A 42 -4.90 1.63 2.55
N SER A 43 -5.88 2.35 3.11
CA SER A 43 -6.41 2.08 4.46
C SER A 43 -7.00 0.68 4.55
N MET A 44 -7.88 0.33 3.61
CA MET A 44 -8.49 -1.00 3.51
C MET A 44 -7.46 -2.11 3.39
N ARG A 45 -6.41 -1.91 2.57
CA ARG A 45 -5.32 -2.87 2.40
C ARG A 45 -4.51 -3.03 3.68
N PHE A 46 -4.17 -1.95 4.38
CA PHE A 46 -3.46 -2.07 5.66
C PHE A 46 -4.29 -2.84 6.71
N GLU A 47 -5.59 -2.52 6.81
CA GLU A 47 -6.50 -3.19 7.76
C GLU A 47 -6.66 -4.68 7.46
N THR A 48 -6.70 -5.03 6.18
CA THR A 48 -7.02 -6.40 5.74
C THR A 48 -5.77 -7.28 5.57
N LEU A 49 -4.64 -6.68 5.17
CA LEU A 49 -3.45 -7.40 4.71
C LEU A 49 -2.18 -7.09 5.52
N GLY A 50 -2.22 -6.13 6.44
CA GLY A 50 -1.02 -5.59 7.07
C GLY A 50 -0.07 -5.05 6.01
N LEU A 51 1.17 -5.54 5.97
CA LEU A 51 2.19 -5.11 5.00
C LEU A 51 2.25 -5.99 3.73
N SER A 52 1.22 -6.79 3.45
CA SER A 52 1.25 -7.85 2.42
C SER A 52 0.76 -7.38 1.05
N PHE A 53 1.16 -6.18 0.62
CA PHE A 53 0.73 -5.57 -0.66
C PHE A 53 1.74 -4.52 -1.13
N VAL A 54 1.64 -4.12 -2.40
CA VAL A 54 2.38 -2.96 -2.93
C VAL A 54 1.42 -1.76 -2.98
N PRO A 55 1.69 -0.65 -2.27
CA PRO A 55 0.72 0.41 -2.14
C PRO A 55 0.49 1.18 -3.44
N GLN A 56 1.54 1.41 -4.24
CA GLN A 56 1.45 2.26 -5.41
C GLN A 56 2.36 1.84 -6.58
N HIS A 57 1.96 2.20 -7.79
CA HIS A 57 2.82 2.31 -8.98
C HIS A 57 2.51 3.63 -9.70
N SER A 58 3.45 4.12 -10.51
CA SER A 58 3.23 5.39 -11.23
C SER A 58 2.43 5.23 -12.52
N ASP A 59 2.56 4.11 -13.24
CA ASP A 59 2.06 3.98 -14.63
C ASP A 59 2.48 5.20 -15.48
N ALA A 60 3.72 5.67 -15.27
CA ALA A 60 4.25 6.83 -15.96
C ALA A 60 4.55 6.49 -17.42
N ARG A 61 3.99 7.30 -18.34
CA ARG A 61 4.30 7.22 -19.78
C ARG A 61 5.26 8.32 -20.25
N VAL A 62 5.45 9.33 -19.42
CA VAL A 62 6.41 10.43 -19.59
C VAL A 62 7.25 10.49 -18.32
N LEU A 63 8.57 10.63 -18.47
CA LEU A 63 9.54 10.53 -17.37
C LEU A 63 9.21 11.45 -16.18
N ASP A 64 8.87 12.71 -16.47
CA ASP A 64 8.57 13.72 -15.45
C ASP A 64 7.34 13.36 -14.59
N GLN A 65 6.48 12.48 -15.10
CA GLN A 65 5.33 12.00 -14.32
C GLN A 65 5.75 11.23 -13.08
N LEU A 66 6.94 10.63 -13.07
CA LEU A 66 7.46 9.97 -11.87
C LEU A 66 7.51 10.95 -10.69
N ILE A 67 7.93 12.20 -10.92
CA ILE A 67 8.10 13.18 -9.86
C ILE A 67 6.74 13.48 -9.22
N TYR A 68 5.76 13.97 -9.99
CA TYR A 68 4.49 14.39 -9.37
C TYR A 68 3.65 13.20 -8.88
N LYS A 69 3.66 12.05 -9.56
CA LYS A 69 2.87 10.89 -9.12
C LYS A 69 3.38 10.33 -7.80
N TRP A 70 4.70 10.27 -7.61
CA TRP A 70 5.28 9.86 -6.33
C TRP A 70 5.17 10.93 -5.25
N ASN A 71 5.37 12.20 -5.59
CA ASN A 71 5.17 13.31 -4.64
C ASN A 71 3.71 13.39 -4.15
N HIS A 72 2.75 12.99 -4.98
CA HIS A 72 1.35 12.94 -4.61
C HIS A 72 1.00 11.72 -3.74
N SER A 73 1.46 10.53 -4.14
CA SER A 73 1.03 9.29 -3.49
C SER A 73 1.74 9.01 -2.17
N ARG A 74 3.04 9.34 -2.06
CA ARG A 74 3.84 9.03 -0.85
C ARG A 74 3.28 9.70 0.42
N PRO A 75 2.90 10.99 0.42
CA PRO A 75 2.33 11.62 1.61
C PRO A 75 1.02 10.97 2.07
N ILE A 76 0.17 10.55 1.13
CA ILE A 76 -1.10 9.88 1.44
C ILE A 76 -0.84 8.53 2.12
N ILE A 77 0.02 7.70 1.51
CA ILE A 77 0.39 6.39 2.06
C ILE A 77 1.06 6.56 3.44
N ALA A 78 1.95 7.55 3.59
CA ALA A 78 2.61 7.85 4.84
C ALA A 78 1.63 8.28 5.94
N SER A 79 0.64 9.11 5.60
CA SER A 79 -0.43 9.52 6.52
C SER A 79 -1.21 8.33 7.04
N VAL A 80 -1.64 7.44 6.13
CA VAL A 80 -2.38 6.22 6.49
C VAL A 80 -1.53 5.31 7.38
N LEU A 81 -0.27 5.04 7.00
CA LEU A 81 0.65 4.20 7.77
C LEU A 81 0.93 4.79 9.16
N ALA A 82 1.16 6.10 9.24
CA ALA A 82 1.34 6.80 10.51
C ALA A 82 0.10 6.68 11.41
N GLY A 83 -1.10 6.73 10.84
CA GLY A 83 -2.35 6.43 11.54
C GLY A 83 -2.32 5.04 12.18
N LYS A 84 -1.94 4.01 11.42
CA LYS A 84 -1.84 2.63 11.94
C LYS A 84 -0.80 2.48 13.05
N TYR A 85 0.36 3.14 12.95
CA TYR A 85 1.33 3.13 14.05
C TYR A 85 0.84 3.89 15.28
N LYS A 86 0.10 5.00 15.12
CA LYS A 86 -0.53 5.69 16.25
C LYS A 86 -1.51 4.78 16.99
N ASP A 87 -2.28 3.97 16.26
CA ASP A 87 -3.17 3.00 16.86
C ASP A 87 -2.41 1.93 17.64
N LEU A 88 -1.30 1.41 17.10
CA LEU A 88 -0.41 0.49 17.83
C LEU A 88 0.18 1.13 19.10
N LEU A 89 0.65 2.38 19.03
CA LEU A 89 1.18 3.10 20.19
C LEU A 89 0.12 3.23 21.30
N ARG A 90 -1.14 3.46 20.94
CA ARG A 90 -2.27 3.54 21.90
C ARG A 90 -2.53 2.22 22.62
N THR A 91 -2.18 1.07 22.03
CA THR A 91 -2.27 -0.23 22.72
C THR A 91 -1.10 -0.49 23.67
N GLY A 92 -0.16 0.45 23.81
CA GLY A 92 1.09 0.26 24.55
C GLY A 92 2.18 -0.48 23.77
N TRP A 93 1.97 -0.73 22.46
CA TRP A 93 3.02 -1.31 21.62
C TRP A 93 4.15 -0.30 21.44
N LYS A 94 5.40 -0.76 21.53
CA LYS A 94 6.57 0.08 21.29
C LYS A 94 6.93 0.06 19.80
N VAL A 95 6.81 1.21 19.14
CA VAL A 95 7.22 1.39 17.74
C VAL A 95 8.58 2.09 17.73
N SER A 96 9.57 1.52 17.04
CA SER A 96 10.87 2.15 16.81
C SER A 96 11.04 2.64 15.36
N GLU A 97 12.02 3.49 15.12
CA GLU A 97 12.36 3.95 13.76
C GLU A 97 12.78 2.79 12.87
N GLU A 98 13.48 1.78 13.41
CA GLU A 98 13.90 0.59 12.67
C GLU A 98 12.69 -0.25 12.23
N ASN A 99 11.63 -0.31 13.05
CA ASN A 99 10.39 -0.96 12.63
C ASN A 99 9.77 -0.25 11.44
N ILE A 100 9.67 1.08 11.50
CA ILE A 100 9.09 1.89 10.43
C ILE A 100 9.93 1.76 9.15
N ALA A 101 11.25 1.86 9.26
CA ALA A 101 12.16 1.74 8.12
C ALA A 101 12.06 0.38 7.43
N ARG A 102 12.02 -0.72 8.20
CA ARG A 102 11.81 -2.08 7.69
C ARG A 102 10.47 -2.20 6.97
N ASP A 103 9.40 -1.68 7.56
CA ASP A 103 8.06 -1.82 7.03
C ASP A 103 7.86 -0.97 5.76
N LEU A 104 8.52 0.18 5.68
CA LEU A 104 8.63 0.98 4.45
C LEU A 104 9.42 0.25 3.36
N ASP A 105 10.52 -0.41 3.69
CA ASP A 105 11.26 -1.25 2.72
C ASP A 105 10.37 -2.39 2.19
N ILE A 106 9.61 -3.06 3.07
CA ILE A 106 8.65 -4.10 2.66
C ILE A 106 7.64 -3.54 1.65
N LEU A 107 7.10 -2.34 1.87
CA LEU A 107 6.05 -1.76 1.03
C LEU A 107 6.56 -1.25 -0.31
N PHE A 108 7.74 -0.61 -0.34
CA PHE A 108 8.24 0.10 -1.53
C PHE A 108 9.36 -0.63 -2.27
N ASN A 109 9.91 -1.72 -1.72
CA ASN A 109 10.98 -2.48 -2.34
C ASN A 109 10.48 -3.86 -2.82
N ALA A 110 10.44 -4.05 -4.14
CA ALA A 110 9.86 -5.24 -4.77
C ALA A 110 10.56 -6.56 -4.40
N LYS A 111 11.83 -6.51 -3.94
CA LYS A 111 12.58 -7.70 -3.52
C LYS A 111 12.00 -8.36 -2.26
N THR A 112 11.28 -7.59 -1.43
CA THR A 112 10.91 -8.01 -0.08
C THR A 112 9.54 -8.71 -0.01
N ILE A 113 8.70 -8.54 -1.02
CA ILE A 113 7.31 -9.04 -1.01
C ILE A 113 7.21 -10.52 -1.40
N GLY A 114 8.10 -11.02 -2.26
CA GLY A 114 8.12 -12.42 -2.73
C GLY A 114 8.97 -13.39 -1.90
N GLN A 115 9.73 -12.91 -0.91
CA GLN A 115 10.65 -13.74 -0.12
C GLN A 115 10.06 -14.27 1.19
N ARG A 116 8.74 -14.15 1.37
CA ARG A 116 8.05 -14.71 2.54
C ARG A 116 7.97 -16.24 2.39
N LYS A 117 9.03 -16.93 2.84
CA LYS A 117 9.04 -18.34 3.19
C LYS A 117 8.35 -18.53 4.55
#